data_AF-A0A2D6AEV8-F1
#
_entry.id   AF-A0A2D6AEV8-F1
#
_cell.length_a   1.000
_cell.length_b   1.000
_cell.length_c   1.000
_cell.angle_alpha   90.00
_cell.angle_beta   90.00
_cell.angle_gamma   90.00
#
_symmetry.space_group_name_H-M   'P 1'
#
loop_
_entity.id
_entity.type
_entity.pdbx_description
1 polymer ?
#
loop_
_entity_poly.entity_id
_entity_poly.type
_entity_poly.pdbx_seq_one_letter_code
_entity_poly.pdbx_strand_id
1 'polypeptide(L)'
;MHQVIRDSLKTGWIVIAVLAVLTAVEFLVAVVFDNTAILFTLLLLVALLKAWLIIQYFMHFGQLWKHVSDAWYGMLIDDPEIDREED
;
A
#
# COMPACT_ATOMS: atom_id res chain seq x y z
N MET A 1 -5.68 25.77 -2.19
CA MET A 1 -5.82 24.52 -1.40
C MET A 1 -6.91 23.55 -1.88
N HIS A 2 -7.93 23.94 -2.65
CA HIS A 2 -9.03 23.00 -3.04
C HIS A 2 -8.74 21.97 -4.16
N GLN A 3 -7.61 22.09 -4.89
CA GLN A 3 -7.39 21.23 -6.07
C GLN A 3 -6.68 19.92 -5.74
N VAL A 4 -5.71 19.94 -4.84
CA VAL A 4 -4.86 18.79 -4.49
C VAL A 4 -5.65 17.59 -3.92
N ILE A 5 -6.73 17.86 -3.18
CA ILE A 5 -7.56 16.82 -2.57
C ILE A 5 -8.38 16.08 -3.65
N ARG A 6 -8.83 16.78 -4.70
CA ARG A 6 -9.65 16.16 -5.76
C ARG A 6 -8.86 15.15 -6.58
N ASP A 7 -7.58 15.42 -6.84
CA ASP A 7 -6.77 14.51 -7.66
C ASP A 7 -6.35 13.26 -6.89
N SER A 8 -6.07 13.36 -5.58
CA SER A 8 -5.87 12.18 -4.73
C SER A 8 -7.14 11.34 -4.58
N LEU A 9 -8.32 11.97 -4.48
CA LEU A 9 -9.60 11.25 -4.42
C LEU A 9 -9.93 10.51 -5.72
N LYS A 10 -9.62 11.11 -6.89
CA LYS A 10 -9.80 10.46 -8.20
C LYS A 10 -8.93 9.22 -8.33
N THR A 11 -7.66 9.31 -7.90
CA THR A 11 -6.73 8.16 -7.92
C THR A 11 -7.25 7.02 -7.07
N GLY A 12 -7.72 7.29 -5.85
CA GLY A 12 -8.34 6.28 -4.99
C GLY A 12 -9.52 5.57 -5.67
N TRP A 13 -10.46 6.32 -6.24
CA TRP A 13 -11.62 5.76 -6.95
C TRP A 13 -11.25 4.91 -8.16
N ILE A 14 -10.24 5.31 -8.93
CA ILE A 14 -9.74 4.52 -10.07
C ILE A 14 -9.17 3.19 -9.59
N VAL A 15 -8.37 3.18 -8.52
CA VAL A 15 -7.78 1.94 -7.99
C VAL A 15 -8.87 1.03 -7.39
N ILE A 16 -9.88 1.58 -6.70
CA ILE A 16 -11.06 0.80 -6.26
C ILE A 16 -11.74 0.14 -7.46
N ALA A 17 -12.00 0.89 -8.53
CA ALA A 17 -12.64 0.36 -9.73
C ALA A 17 -11.82 -0.77 -10.37
N VAL A 18 -10.50 -0.60 -10.46
CA VAL A 18 -9.59 -1.66 -10.96
C VAL A 18 -9.63 -2.89 -10.08
N LEU A 19 -9.56 -2.74 -8.75
CA LEU A 19 -9.64 -3.85 -7.79
C LEU A 19 -10.99 -4.58 -7.87
N ALA A 20 -12.08 -3.84 -8.06
CA ALA A 20 -13.42 -4.40 -8.23
C ALA A 20 -13.51 -5.24 -9.51
N VAL A 21 -13.01 -4.72 -10.65
CA VAL A 21 -12.95 -5.48 -11.91
C VAL A 21 -12.09 -6.73 -11.77
N LEU A 22 -10.91 -6.60 -11.14
CA LEU A 22 -10.02 -7.74 -10.91
C LEU A 22 -10.69 -8.84 -10.06
N THR A 23 -11.55 -8.44 -9.12
CA THR A 23 -12.35 -9.36 -8.28
C THR A 23 -13.48 -10.01 -9.05
N ALA A 24 -14.15 -9.28 -9.94
CA ALA A 24 -15.17 -9.86 -10.81
C ALA A 24 -14.57 -10.91 -11.77
N VAL A 25 -13.40 -10.61 -12.36
CA VAL A 25 -12.68 -11.57 -13.21
C VAL A 25 -12.27 -12.80 -12.42
N GLU A 26 -11.75 -12.62 -11.21
CA GLU A 26 -11.36 -13.71 -10.32
C GLU A 26 -12.55 -14.64 -10.01
N PHE A 27 -13.71 -14.06 -9.70
CA PHE A 27 -14.94 -14.82 -9.46
C PHE A 27 -15.36 -15.61 -10.70
N LEU A 28 -15.32 -15.01 -11.89
CA LEU A 28 -15.64 -15.71 -13.14
C LEU A 28 -14.68 -16.88 -13.41
N VAL A 29 -13.38 -16.68 -13.20
CA VAL A 29 -12.37 -17.74 -13.33
C VAL A 29 -12.64 -18.85 -12.30
N ALA A 30 -12.99 -18.50 -11.07
CA ALA A 30 -13.31 -19.49 -10.04
C ALA A 30 -14.56 -20.33 -10.38
N VAL A 31 -15.52 -19.76 -11.10
CA VAL A 31 -16.79 -20.43 -11.48
C VAL A 31 -16.64 -21.28 -12.75
N VAL A 32 -15.77 -20.87 -13.69
CA VAL A 32 -15.67 -21.52 -15.01
C VAL A 32 -14.65 -22.67 -15.03
N PHE A 33 -13.63 -22.65 -14.17
CA PHE A 33 -12.55 -23.63 -14.19
C PHE A 33 -12.70 -24.68 -13.09
N ASP A 34 -12.82 -25.96 -13.47
CA ASP A 34 -12.91 -27.06 -12.50
C ASP A 34 -11.54 -27.60 -12.04
N ASN A 35 -10.45 -27.22 -12.75
CA ASN A 35 -9.12 -27.71 -12.42
C ASN A 35 -8.54 -27.00 -11.19
N THR A 36 -8.61 -27.68 -10.04
CA THR A 36 -8.22 -27.17 -8.72
C THR A 36 -6.78 -26.63 -8.68
N ALA A 37 -5.84 -27.27 -9.37
CA ALA A 37 -4.43 -26.85 -9.34
C ALA A 37 -4.22 -25.52 -10.08
N ILE A 38 -4.80 -25.38 -11.28
CA ILE A 38 -4.69 -24.17 -12.10
C ILE A 38 -5.45 -23.02 -11.44
N LEU A 39 -6.63 -23.32 -10.90
CA LEU A 39 -7.47 -22.36 -10.18
C LEU A 39 -6.74 -21.82 -8.94
N PHE A 40 -6.14 -22.69 -8.11
CA PHE A 40 -5.35 -22.26 -6.96
C PHE A 40 -4.20 -21.33 -7.35
N THR A 41 -3.41 -21.67 -8.37
CA THR A 41 -2.29 -20.83 -8.81
C THR A 41 -2.75 -19.48 -9.34
N LEU A 42 -3.81 -19.44 -10.15
CA LEU A 42 -4.34 -18.18 -10.70
C LEU A 42 -4.89 -17.26 -9.60
N LEU A 43 -5.69 -17.81 -8.69
CA LEU A 43 -6.25 -17.05 -7.56
C LEU A 43 -5.13 -16.53 -6.64
N LEU A 44 -4.12 -17.35 -6.35
CA LEU A 44 -2.96 -16.94 -5.56
C LEU A 44 -2.23 -15.75 -6.20
N LEU A 45 -1.93 -15.83 -7.50
CA LEU A 45 -1.24 -14.76 -8.21
C LEU A 45 -2.07 -13.48 -8.25
N VAL A 46 -3.38 -13.58 -8.49
CA VAL A 46 -4.30 -12.43 -8.48
C VAL A 46 -4.39 -11.81 -7.09
N ALA A 47 -4.47 -12.63 -6.04
CA ALA A 47 -4.49 -12.15 -4.66
C ALA A 47 -3.20 -11.41 -4.29
N LEU A 48 -2.03 -11.91 -4.70
CA LEU A 48 -0.75 -11.22 -4.50
C LEU A 48 -0.68 -9.89 -5.26
N LEU A 49 -1.17 -9.87 -6.50
CA LEU A 49 -1.24 -8.64 -7.30
C LEU A 49 -2.12 -7.59 -6.62
N LYS A 50 -3.29 -7.98 -6.09
CA LYS A 50 -4.17 -7.07 -5.33
C LYS A 50 -3.50 -6.57 -4.06
N ALA A 51 -2.85 -7.46 -3.31
CA ALA A 51 -2.14 -7.08 -2.09
C ALA A 51 -1.07 -6.03 -2.38
N TRP A 52 -0.26 -6.22 -3.44
CA TRP A 52 0.69 -5.22 -3.91
C TRP A 52 -0.02 -3.90 -4.22
N LEU A 53 -1.07 -3.94 -5.06
CA LEU A 53 -1.78 -2.74 -5.50
C LEU A 53 -2.35 -1.96 -4.30
N ILE A 54 -2.89 -2.66 -3.30
CA ILE A 54 -3.41 -2.05 -2.07
C ILE A 54 -2.28 -1.42 -1.25
N ILE A 55 -1.14 -2.11 -1.10
CA ILE A 55 0.03 -1.56 -0.38
C ILE A 55 0.57 -0.30 -1.07
N GLN A 56 0.60 -0.27 -2.41
CA GLN A 56 1.17 0.85 -3.15
C GLN A 56 0.24 2.07 -3.17
N TYR A 57 -1.07 1.88 -3.32
CA TYR A 57 -2.01 2.96 -3.59
C TYR A 57 -2.89 3.35 -2.39
N PHE A 58 -3.23 2.41 -1.50
CA PHE A 58 -4.07 2.69 -0.34
C PHE A 58 -3.26 2.90 0.93
N MET A 59 -2.31 2.00 1.20
CA MET A 59 -1.37 2.25 2.29
C MET A 59 -0.38 3.31 1.81
N HIS A 60 -0.48 4.52 2.36
CA HIS A 60 0.48 5.60 2.06
C HIS A 60 1.83 5.28 2.74
N PHE A 61 2.42 4.13 2.41
CA PHE A 61 3.63 3.59 3.02
C PHE A 61 4.80 4.57 2.85
N GLY A 62 4.84 5.29 1.73
CA GLY A 62 5.80 6.38 1.51
C GLY A 62 5.67 7.58 2.44
N GLN A 63 4.48 7.86 2.99
CA GLN A 63 4.31 8.94 3.98
C GLN A 63 4.60 8.48 5.41
N LEU A 64 4.22 7.25 5.77
CA LEU A 64 4.54 6.68 7.08
C LEU A 64 6.05 6.43 7.26
N TRP A 65 6.76 5.98 6.21
CA TRP A 65 8.19 5.71 6.30
C TRP A 65 9.01 6.98 6.61
N LYS A 66 8.57 8.13 6.12
CA LYS A 66 9.24 9.41 6.36
C LYS A 66 9.17 9.83 7.83
N HIS A 67 7.98 9.75 8.43
CA HIS A 67 7.80 10.02 9.88
C HIS A 67 8.48 8.98 10.77
N VAL A 68 8.43 7.70 10.40
CA VAL A 68 9.08 6.62 11.16
C VAL A 68 10.60 6.78 11.14
N SER A 69 11.19 7.12 9.99
CA SER A 69 12.62 7.41 9.88
C SER A 69 13.03 8.57 10.78
N ASP A 70 12.32 9.70 10.72
CA ASP A 70 12.63 10.89 11.52
C ASP A 70 12.52 10.61 13.03
N ALA A 71 11.53 9.83 13.46
CA ALA A 71 11.37 9.43 14.86
C ALA A 71 12.48 8.48 15.35
N TRP A 72 12.96 7.58 14.48
CA TRP A 72 14.06 6.65 14.81
C TRP A 72 15.40 7.38 14.92
N TYR A 73 15.65 8.33 14.02
CA TYR A 73 16.86 9.16 14.05
C TYR A 73 16.90 10.09 15.27
N GLY A 74 15.77 10.68 15.67
CA GLY A 74 15.70 11.47 16.91
C GLY A 74 16.05 10.63 18.14
N MET A 75 15.50 9.42 18.25
CA MET A 75 15.79 8.53 19.38
C MET A 75 17.25 8.05 19.44
N LEU A 76 17.93 7.92 18.31
CA LEU A 76 19.34 7.53 18.25
C LEU A 76 20.32 8.67 18.52
N ILE A 77 19.96 9.89 18.13
CA ILE A 77 20.86 11.04 18.08
C ILE A 77 20.65 11.99 19.27
N ASP A 78 19.62 11.79 20.09
CA ASP A 78 19.50 12.42 21.42
C ASP A 78 20.63 11.92 22.35
N ASP A 79 21.84 12.40 22.06
CA ASP A 79 23.04 12.27 22.83
C ASP A 79 23.04 13.43 23.85
N PRO A 80 22.78 13.16 25.15
CA PRO A 80 22.68 14.20 26.19
C PRO A 80 24.03 14.89 26.48
N GLU A 81 25.07 14.59 25.72
CA GLU A 81 26.43 15.12 25.86
C GLU A 81 26.67 16.37 24.97
N ILE A 82 25.87 16.59 23.91
CA ILE A 82 26.04 17.75 23.00
C ILE A 82 25.68 19.09 23.65
N ASP A 83 24.79 19.09 24.66
CA ASP A 83 24.37 20.32 25.36
C ASP A 83 25.31 20.73 26.50
N ARG A 84 26.40 19.98 26.74
CA ARG A 84 27.27 20.14 27.93
C ARG A 84 28.61 20.84 27.64
N GLU A 85 28.90 21.20 26.39
CA GLU A 85 30.15 21.86 26.00
C GLU A 85 30.03 23.39 25.80
N GLU A 86 28.88 24.00 26.09
CA GLU A 86 28.67 25.46 25.98
C GLU A 86 28.64 26.22 27.34
N ASP A 87 29.21 25.67 28.42
CA ASP A 87 29.37 26.35 29.73
C ASP A 87 30.82 26.75 30.05
#